data_AF-A0A3A5W7T7-F1
#
_entry.id   AF-A0A3A5W7T7-F1
#
_cell.length_a   1.000
_cell.length_b   1.000
_cell.length_c   1.000
_cell.angle_alpha   90.00
_cell.angle_beta   90.00
_cell.angle_gamma   90.00
#
_symmetry.space_group_name_H-M   'P 1'
#
loop_
_entity.id
_entity.type
_entity.pdbx_description
1 polymer ?
#
loop_
_entity_poly.entity_id
_entity_poly.type
_entity_poly.pdbx_seq_one_letter_code
_entity_poly.pdbx_strand_id
1 'polypeptide(L)'
;PSSAVTECMSATAVNGQTLAFTVDDGVMVNDATVTLADVGTSNGVIHVIDKVLSPTDAPNNIPRTAQCTGIHDSLVAAVIQAELLETLQGEGPFTLFAPTDQAFADAGIDLAALNTPEGKATLTDILLYHVYIGTISPTEITQGMQLQMANGDNTTFSLMNADVNGANITIPSVMTSNGIIHVIDQVLLPPVEGDETTDGDATESSEDDETSWLTYVLVITGVIILGVAAGLLYTRKQESNGVSEPKEYAQGGIINQLQPIDASSYASPQTTTQSYDTGYAQQAQVVQPVQPVVTEPVALQQWTDANGHTFRRMDDGSTMWWNGTDWQKYA
;
A
#
# COMPACT_ATOMS: atom_id res chain seq x y z
N PRO A 1 -19.56 -1.95 12.49
CA PRO A 1 -20.23 -0.66 12.23
C PRO A 1 -19.22 0.28 11.56
N SER A 2 -19.68 1.24 10.76
CA SER A 2 -18.79 2.20 10.07
C SER A 2 -17.97 3.01 11.06
N SER A 3 -18.51 3.28 12.24
CA SER A 3 -17.84 3.97 13.34
C SER A 3 -16.61 3.26 13.92
N ALA A 4 -16.41 1.98 13.59
CA ALA A 4 -15.23 1.21 14.01
C ALA A 4 -14.12 1.20 12.96
N VAL A 5 -14.38 1.75 11.77
CA VAL A 5 -13.40 1.87 10.70
C VAL A 5 -12.51 3.07 11.00
N THR A 6 -11.21 2.85 11.01
CA THR A 6 -10.19 3.90 11.15
C THR A 6 -9.35 4.00 9.90
N GLU A 7 -8.66 5.12 9.74
CA GLU A 7 -7.73 5.30 8.66
C GLU A 7 -6.64 4.22 8.67
N CYS A 8 -6.27 3.72 7.48
CA CYS A 8 -5.32 2.63 7.29
C CYS A 8 -5.70 1.29 7.96
N MET A 9 -6.95 1.11 8.40
CA MET A 9 -7.42 -0.17 8.90
C MET A 9 -7.41 -1.23 7.80
N SER A 10 -7.10 -2.47 8.16
CA SER A 10 -7.29 -3.63 7.29
C SER A 10 -8.11 -4.72 7.98
N ALA A 11 -8.76 -5.55 7.18
CA ALA A 11 -9.45 -6.76 7.64
C ALA A 11 -9.26 -7.90 6.65
N THR A 12 -9.45 -9.14 7.11
CA THR A 12 -9.37 -10.33 6.26
C THR A 12 -10.77 -10.77 5.85
N ALA A 13 -11.01 -10.84 4.54
CA ALA A 13 -12.23 -11.42 3.97
C ALA A 13 -12.27 -12.94 4.19
N VAL A 14 -13.45 -13.54 4.07
CA VAL A 14 -13.65 -14.99 4.31
C VAL A 14 -12.79 -15.87 3.39
N ASN A 15 -12.47 -15.38 2.18
CA ASN A 15 -11.58 -16.06 1.24
C ASN A 15 -10.08 -15.86 1.55
N GLY A 16 -9.73 -15.24 2.68
CA GLY A 16 -8.36 -15.01 3.12
C GLY A 16 -7.73 -13.70 2.62
N GLN A 17 -8.42 -12.93 1.78
CA GLN A 17 -7.85 -11.75 1.16
C GLN A 17 -7.96 -10.50 2.00
N THR A 18 -7.04 -9.56 1.76
CA THR A 18 -6.98 -8.30 2.50
C THR A 18 -7.99 -7.30 1.95
N LEU A 19 -8.79 -6.74 2.86
CA LEU A 19 -9.58 -5.55 2.65
C LEU A 19 -8.85 -4.39 3.34
N ALA A 20 -8.55 -3.33 2.59
CA ALA A 20 -8.05 -2.08 3.18
C ALA A 20 -9.19 -1.08 3.28
N PHE A 21 -9.19 -0.29 4.34
CA PHE A 21 -10.19 0.74 4.57
C PHE A 21 -9.57 2.12 4.58
N THR A 22 -10.33 3.08 4.06
CA THR A 22 -9.97 4.49 4.04
C THR A 22 -11.12 5.29 4.59
N VAL A 23 -10.79 6.29 5.40
CA VAL A 23 -11.72 7.22 6.02
C VAL A 23 -11.25 8.63 5.65
N ASP A 24 -11.90 9.20 4.65
CA ASP A 24 -11.66 10.58 4.21
C ASP A 24 -13.00 11.30 4.05
N ASP A 25 -13.40 11.72 2.84
CA ASP A 25 -14.75 12.24 2.52
C ASP A 25 -15.87 11.18 2.64
N GLY A 26 -15.52 9.96 3.00
CA GLY A 26 -16.40 8.82 3.22
C GLY A 26 -15.62 7.59 3.66
N VAL A 27 -16.30 6.46 3.79
CA VAL A 27 -15.64 5.17 4.03
C VAL A 27 -15.47 4.46 2.69
N MET A 28 -14.25 4.04 2.40
CA MET A 28 -13.95 3.16 1.26
C MET A 28 -13.44 1.82 1.76
N VAL A 29 -13.70 0.77 0.98
CA VAL A 29 -13.08 -0.54 1.11
C VAL A 29 -12.40 -0.89 -0.21
N ASN A 30 -11.08 -1.04 -0.18
CA ASN A 30 -10.22 -1.01 -1.36
C ASN A 30 -10.56 0.25 -2.19
N ASP A 31 -10.93 0.10 -3.47
CA ASP A 31 -11.34 1.22 -4.33
C ASP A 31 -12.86 1.44 -4.38
N ALA A 32 -13.64 0.77 -3.52
CA ALA A 32 -15.11 0.85 -3.53
C ALA A 32 -15.60 1.80 -2.43
N THR A 33 -16.44 2.76 -2.80
CA THR A 33 -17.05 3.72 -1.87
C THR A 33 -18.25 3.09 -1.19
N VAL A 34 -18.34 3.20 0.14
CA VAL A 34 -19.53 2.82 0.90
C VAL A 34 -20.61 3.89 0.68
N THR A 35 -21.67 3.54 -0.04
CA THR A 35 -22.79 4.42 -0.37
C THR A 35 -23.90 4.41 0.68
N LEU A 36 -24.03 3.31 1.43
CA LEU A 36 -24.92 3.20 2.58
C LEU A 36 -24.28 2.30 3.63
N ALA A 37 -24.02 2.86 4.80
CA ALA A 37 -23.43 2.14 5.91
C ALA A 37 -24.47 1.65 6.93
N ASP A 38 -24.07 0.66 7.73
CA ASP A 38 -24.74 0.28 8.97
C ASP A 38 -26.18 -0.23 8.82
N VAL A 39 -26.45 -1.01 7.77
CA VAL A 39 -27.74 -1.70 7.61
C VAL A 39 -27.73 -2.95 8.50
N GLY A 40 -28.38 -2.88 9.65
CA GLY A 40 -28.43 -3.99 10.61
C GLY A 40 -29.19 -5.21 10.09
N THR A 41 -28.65 -6.41 10.37
CA THR A 41 -29.33 -7.70 10.17
C THR A 41 -29.30 -8.52 11.47
N SER A 42 -30.03 -9.63 11.53
CA SER A 42 -30.08 -10.50 12.72
C SER A 42 -28.74 -11.16 13.06
N ASN A 43 -27.80 -11.21 12.12
CA ASN A 43 -26.52 -11.90 12.23
C ASN A 43 -25.32 -11.06 11.76
N GLY A 44 -25.49 -9.77 11.50
CA GLY A 44 -24.43 -8.93 10.97
C GLY A 44 -24.87 -7.52 10.60
N VAL A 45 -24.03 -6.88 9.79
CA VAL A 45 -24.24 -5.53 9.26
C VAL A 45 -23.91 -5.54 7.78
N ILE A 46 -24.77 -4.95 6.96
CA ILE A 46 -24.54 -4.75 5.54
C ILE A 46 -24.03 -3.31 5.33
N HIS A 47 -22.99 -3.20 4.50
CA HIS A 47 -22.52 -1.95 3.93
C HIS A 47 -22.70 -2.04 2.40
N VAL A 48 -23.43 -1.10 1.81
CA VAL A 48 -23.63 -1.02 0.36
C VAL A 48 -22.45 -0.29 -0.24
N ILE A 49 -21.87 -0.85 -1.30
CA ILE A 49 -20.72 -0.29 -2.02
C ILE A 49 -21.07 -0.03 -3.48
N ASP A 50 -20.39 0.94 -4.10
CA ASP A 50 -20.60 1.35 -5.50
C ASP A 50 -19.88 0.46 -6.53
N LYS A 51 -18.91 -0.36 -6.09
CA LYS A 51 -18.03 -1.16 -6.95
C LYS A 51 -17.87 -2.58 -6.42
N VAL A 52 -17.79 -3.56 -7.34
CA VAL A 52 -17.47 -4.95 -6.99
C VAL A 52 -16.02 -5.05 -6.53
N LEU A 53 -15.79 -5.76 -5.42
CA LEU A 53 -14.45 -6.01 -4.92
C LEU A 53 -13.76 -7.08 -5.76
N SER A 54 -12.56 -6.73 -6.23
CA SER A 54 -11.66 -7.68 -6.89
C SER A 54 -10.73 -8.29 -5.85
N PRO A 55 -10.63 -9.63 -5.83
CA PRO A 55 -9.65 -10.36 -5.03
C PRO A 55 -8.20 -9.83 -5.15
N THR A 56 -7.59 -9.37 -4.05
CA THR A 56 -6.17 -8.92 -4.03
C THR A 56 -5.53 -9.08 -2.65
N ASP A 57 -4.22 -9.34 -2.63
CA ASP A 57 -3.41 -9.38 -1.41
C ASP A 57 -2.87 -7.98 -1.03
N ALA A 58 -2.81 -7.06 -2.00
CA ALA A 58 -2.30 -5.71 -1.87
C ALA A 58 -3.32 -4.70 -2.42
N PRO A 59 -4.34 -4.33 -1.63
CA PRO A 59 -5.42 -3.44 -2.09
C PRO A 59 -5.02 -1.96 -2.22
N ASN A 60 -3.99 -1.51 -1.49
CA ASN A 60 -3.56 -0.12 -1.49
C ASN A 60 -2.54 0.16 -2.60
N ASN A 61 -2.64 1.32 -3.25
CA ASN A 61 -1.62 1.83 -4.18
C ASN A 61 -0.38 2.34 -3.43
N ILE A 62 0.64 2.78 -4.18
CA ILE A 62 1.92 3.24 -3.63
C ILE A 62 1.77 4.39 -2.61
N PRO A 63 1.18 5.56 -2.94
CA PRO A 63 1.08 6.66 -1.97
C PRO A 63 0.29 6.27 -0.73
N ARG A 64 -0.78 5.50 -0.92
CA ARG A 64 -1.61 5.02 0.20
C ARG A 64 -0.83 4.08 1.11
N THR A 65 -0.08 3.15 0.53
CA THR A 65 0.74 2.22 1.29
C THR A 65 1.81 2.96 2.09
N ALA A 66 2.49 3.93 1.47
CA ALA A 66 3.48 4.77 2.14
C ALA A 66 2.88 5.51 3.35
N GLN A 67 1.72 6.15 3.17
CA GLN A 67 1.00 6.83 4.25
C GLN A 67 0.66 5.89 5.42
N CYS A 68 0.27 4.65 5.13
CA CYS A 68 -0.10 3.68 6.17
C CYS A 68 1.08 3.04 6.90
N THR A 69 2.32 3.26 6.45
CA THR A 69 3.51 2.74 7.15
C THR A 69 3.94 3.59 8.35
N GLY A 70 3.59 4.88 8.38
CA GLY A 70 4.00 5.83 9.43
C GLY A 70 5.49 6.15 9.51
N ILE A 71 6.30 5.75 8.51
CA ILE A 71 7.74 6.07 8.42
C ILE A 71 8.12 6.84 7.14
N HIS A 72 7.10 7.24 6.37
CA HIS A 72 7.23 7.92 5.08
C HIS A 72 6.40 9.21 5.05
N ASP A 73 6.15 9.84 6.20
CA ASP A 73 5.29 11.03 6.28
C ASP A 73 5.87 12.20 5.47
N SER A 74 7.20 12.36 5.49
CA SER A 74 7.95 13.35 4.73
C SER A 74 7.87 13.09 3.23
N LEU A 75 7.93 11.82 2.82
CA LEU A 75 7.77 11.41 1.42
C LEU A 75 6.38 11.74 0.91
N VAL A 76 5.34 11.39 1.68
CA VAL A 76 3.94 11.67 1.31
C VAL A 76 3.70 13.18 1.22
N ALA A 77 4.22 13.96 2.18
CA ALA A 77 4.14 15.43 2.13
C ALA A 77 4.84 16.00 0.88
N ALA A 78 6.03 15.50 0.55
CA ALA A 78 6.78 15.90 -0.63
C ALA A 78 6.02 15.60 -1.93
N VAL A 79 5.44 14.39 -2.06
CA VAL A 79 4.63 13.98 -3.22
C VAL A 79 3.40 14.88 -3.40
N ILE A 80 2.72 15.25 -2.31
CA ILE A 80 1.58 16.18 -2.35
C ILE A 80 2.04 17.57 -2.79
N GLN A 81 3.13 18.09 -2.21
CA GLN A 81 3.66 19.41 -2.56
C GLN A 81 4.14 19.51 -4.01
N ALA A 82 4.71 18.42 -4.53
CA ALA A 82 5.16 18.26 -5.91
C ALA A 82 4.02 17.90 -6.89
N GLU A 83 2.78 17.76 -6.41
CA GLU A 83 1.59 17.45 -7.21
C GLU A 83 1.70 16.10 -7.97
N LEU A 84 2.49 15.16 -7.45
CA LEU A 84 2.73 13.83 -8.05
C LEU A 84 1.76 12.75 -7.56
N LEU A 85 0.84 13.08 -6.65
CA LEU A 85 -0.07 12.13 -6.03
C LEU A 85 -0.90 11.37 -7.09
N GLU A 86 -1.54 12.09 -8.02
CA GLU A 86 -2.35 11.48 -9.07
C GLU A 86 -1.52 10.59 -10.01
N THR A 87 -0.28 11.00 -10.32
CA THR A 87 0.65 10.20 -11.14
C THR A 87 0.99 8.88 -10.48
N LEU A 88 1.31 8.89 -9.18
CA LEU A 88 1.66 7.67 -8.42
C LEU A 88 0.45 6.84 -8.01
N GLN A 89 -0.77 7.37 -8.11
CA GLN A 89 -2.02 6.61 -7.99
C GLN A 89 -2.44 5.96 -9.32
N GLY A 90 -1.85 6.40 -10.43
CA GLY A 90 -2.15 5.91 -11.78
C GLY A 90 -1.84 4.42 -11.98
N GLU A 91 -2.17 3.93 -13.17
CA GLU A 91 -1.90 2.54 -13.55
C GLU A 91 -0.39 2.29 -13.64
N GLY A 92 0.07 1.30 -12.88
CA GLY A 92 1.44 0.84 -12.89
C GLY A 92 1.76 -0.15 -14.02
N PRO A 93 2.87 -0.90 -13.90
CA PRO A 93 3.65 -1.09 -12.68
C PRO A 93 4.67 0.02 -12.40
N PHE A 94 4.80 0.39 -11.13
CA PHE A 94 5.87 1.25 -10.63
C PHE A 94 6.73 0.50 -9.61
N THR A 95 8.00 0.87 -9.51
CA THR A 95 8.84 0.54 -8.36
C THR A 95 9.30 1.82 -7.70
N LEU A 96 8.85 2.07 -6.47
CA LEU A 96 9.24 3.23 -5.68
C LEU A 96 10.35 2.83 -4.71
N PHE A 97 11.50 3.50 -4.80
CA PHE A 97 12.50 3.47 -3.75
C PHE A 97 12.12 4.54 -2.71
N ALA A 98 11.47 4.14 -1.62
CA ALA A 98 10.89 5.06 -0.65
C ALA A 98 11.88 5.36 0.49
N PRO A 99 12.43 6.59 0.58
CA PRO A 99 13.27 6.98 1.69
C PRO A 99 12.45 7.18 2.96
N THR A 100 12.98 6.69 4.09
CA THR A 100 12.37 6.91 5.41
C THR A 100 12.39 8.38 5.82
N ASP A 101 11.57 8.76 6.80
CA ASP A 101 11.60 10.10 7.39
C ASP A 101 12.98 10.50 7.93
N GLN A 102 13.74 9.53 8.46
CA GLN A 102 15.11 9.76 8.89
C GLN A 102 16.04 10.08 7.71
N ALA A 103 15.86 9.42 6.57
CA ALA A 103 16.62 9.68 5.36
C ALA A 103 16.39 11.11 4.85
N PHE A 104 15.15 11.60 4.89
CA PHE A 104 14.82 13.00 4.56
C PHE A 104 15.48 13.99 5.52
N ALA A 105 15.44 13.69 6.82
CA ALA A 105 16.08 14.52 7.84
C ALA A 105 17.61 14.57 7.66
N ASP A 106 18.24 13.44 7.38
CA ASP A 106 19.68 13.32 7.17
C ASP A 106 20.13 14.00 5.87
N ALA A 107 19.29 13.98 4.84
CA ALA A 107 19.51 14.72 3.59
C ALA A 107 19.38 16.25 3.77
N GLY A 108 18.81 16.71 4.88
CA GLY A 108 18.62 18.15 5.17
C GLY A 108 17.59 18.82 4.25
N ILE A 109 16.66 18.05 3.68
CA ILE A 109 15.62 18.57 2.78
C ILE A 109 14.55 19.28 3.62
N ASP A 110 14.50 20.61 3.51
CA ASP A 110 13.42 21.42 4.08
C ASP A 110 12.31 21.63 3.03
N LEU A 111 11.22 20.87 3.16
CA LEU A 111 10.06 20.97 2.27
C LEU A 111 9.45 22.39 2.27
N ALA A 112 9.51 23.10 3.40
CA ALA A 112 8.97 24.46 3.47
C ALA A 112 9.80 25.44 2.64
N ALA A 113 11.13 25.26 2.61
CA ALA A 113 12.02 26.06 1.78
C ALA A 113 11.84 25.78 0.27
N LEU A 114 11.40 24.57 -0.09
CA LEU A 114 11.15 24.16 -1.46
C LEU A 114 9.73 24.50 -1.98
N ASN A 115 8.94 25.27 -1.22
CA ASN A 115 7.59 25.68 -1.64
C ASN A 115 7.59 26.91 -2.59
N THR A 116 8.60 26.98 -3.46
CA THR A 116 8.72 27.94 -4.57
C THR A 116 8.49 27.19 -5.89
N PRO A 117 8.12 27.86 -6.99
CA PRO A 117 7.97 27.20 -8.29
C PRO A 117 9.23 26.42 -8.71
N GLU A 118 10.41 27.02 -8.49
CA GLU A 118 11.70 26.41 -8.80
C GLU A 118 12.00 25.24 -7.85
N GLY A 119 11.76 25.44 -6.54
CA GLY A 119 11.94 24.39 -5.53
C GLY A 119 11.03 23.19 -5.75
N LYS A 120 9.78 23.41 -6.19
CA LYS A 120 8.85 22.35 -6.58
C LYS A 120 9.35 21.58 -7.79
N ALA A 121 9.87 22.25 -8.83
CA ALA A 121 10.44 21.59 -10.00
C ALA A 121 11.62 20.69 -9.62
N THR A 122 12.53 21.18 -8.77
CA THR A 122 13.64 20.37 -8.23
C THR A 122 13.13 19.20 -7.39
N LEU A 123 12.11 19.43 -6.56
CA LEU A 123 11.51 18.37 -5.74
C LEU A 123 10.85 17.29 -6.60
N THR A 124 10.13 17.68 -7.65
CA THR A 124 9.53 16.76 -8.63
C THR A 124 10.60 15.89 -9.29
N ASP A 125 11.70 16.50 -9.75
CA ASP A 125 12.81 15.77 -10.37
C ASP A 125 13.44 14.75 -9.41
N ILE A 126 13.74 15.17 -8.16
CA ILE A 126 14.27 14.27 -7.11
C ILE A 126 13.29 13.12 -6.83
N LEU A 127 12.00 13.40 -6.69
CA LEU A 127 10.99 12.37 -6.39
C LEU A 127 10.82 11.39 -7.56
N LEU A 128 10.87 11.87 -8.80
CA LEU A 128 10.83 11.00 -9.98
C LEU A 128 12.11 10.17 -10.14
N TYR A 129 13.26 10.64 -9.64
CA TYR A 129 14.49 9.84 -9.55
C TYR A 129 14.37 8.66 -8.56
N HIS A 130 13.37 8.65 -7.68
CA HIS A 130 13.05 7.50 -6.82
C HIS A 130 12.07 6.51 -7.44
N VAL A 131 11.49 6.84 -8.59
CA VAL A 131 10.45 6.03 -9.23
C VAL A 131 11.04 5.37 -10.48
N TYR A 132 10.89 4.05 -10.57
CA TYR A 132 11.16 3.29 -11.77
C TYR A 132 9.84 2.87 -12.42
N ILE A 133 9.71 3.06 -13.74
CA ILE A 133 8.55 2.63 -14.52
C ILE A 133 8.76 1.16 -14.90
N GLY A 134 8.14 0.27 -14.14
CA GLY A 134 8.34 -1.17 -14.22
C GLY A 134 8.34 -1.82 -12.85
N THR A 135 8.38 -3.14 -12.85
CA THR A 135 8.53 -3.95 -11.64
C THR A 135 9.96 -4.46 -11.58
N ILE A 136 10.67 -4.17 -10.48
CA ILE A 136 11.93 -4.83 -10.18
C ILE A 136 11.90 -5.41 -8.77
N SER A 137 12.07 -6.73 -8.67
CA SER A 137 12.21 -7.40 -7.39
C SER A 137 13.63 -7.26 -6.84
N PRO A 138 13.85 -7.35 -5.52
CA PRO A 138 15.19 -7.25 -4.94
C PRO A 138 16.15 -8.33 -5.48
N THR A 139 15.60 -9.48 -5.89
CA THR A 139 16.38 -10.59 -6.47
C THR A 139 16.86 -10.33 -7.89
N GLU A 140 16.23 -9.39 -8.61
CA GLU A 140 16.64 -8.99 -9.97
C GLU A 140 17.68 -7.87 -9.96
N ILE A 141 17.85 -7.18 -8.83
CA ILE A 141 18.85 -6.14 -8.64
C ILE A 141 20.23 -6.79 -8.59
N THR A 142 21.08 -6.49 -9.58
CA THR A 142 22.45 -7.02 -9.70
C THR A 142 23.50 -5.91 -9.69
N GLN A 143 24.77 -6.25 -9.42
CA GLN A 143 25.85 -5.25 -9.40
C GLN A 143 25.96 -4.51 -10.71
N GLY A 144 26.09 -3.19 -10.64
CA GLY A 144 26.34 -2.38 -11.82
C GLY A 144 25.17 -2.38 -12.79
N MET A 145 24.01 -2.89 -12.39
CA MET A 145 22.77 -2.73 -13.12
C MET A 145 22.49 -1.23 -13.21
N GLN A 146 22.14 -0.78 -14.41
CA GLN A 146 21.67 0.58 -14.64
C GLN A 146 20.16 0.53 -14.89
N LEU A 147 19.43 1.39 -14.20
CA LEU A 147 18.02 1.61 -14.45
C LEU A 147 17.78 3.07 -14.82
N GLN A 148 17.01 3.28 -15.86
CA GLN A 148 16.47 4.59 -16.18
C GLN A 148 15.27 4.87 -15.29
N MET A 149 15.38 5.92 -14.48
CA MET A 149 14.34 6.37 -13.55
C MET A 149 13.28 7.20 -14.29
N ALA A 150 12.16 7.48 -13.63
CA ALA A 150 11.02 8.18 -14.22
C ALA A 150 11.34 9.64 -14.59
N ASN A 151 12.39 10.23 -14.00
CA ASN A 151 12.88 11.54 -14.41
C ASN A 151 13.74 11.51 -15.70
N GLY A 152 14.14 10.33 -16.17
CA GLY A 152 14.95 10.13 -17.37
C GLY A 152 16.41 9.78 -17.09
N ASP A 153 16.90 9.98 -15.86
CA ASP A 153 18.28 9.73 -15.47
C ASP A 153 18.53 8.25 -15.18
N ASN A 154 19.79 7.84 -15.32
CA ASN A 154 20.21 6.51 -14.94
C ASN A 154 20.69 6.46 -13.49
N THR A 155 20.25 5.45 -12.74
CA THR A 155 20.83 5.06 -11.45
C THR A 155 21.64 3.78 -11.60
N THR A 156 22.71 3.64 -10.80
CA THR A 156 23.54 2.43 -10.76
C THR A 156 23.46 1.77 -9.39
N PHE A 157 23.23 0.45 -9.37
CA PHE A 157 23.19 -0.34 -8.13
C PHE A 157 24.58 -0.85 -7.76
N SER A 158 24.93 -0.78 -6.47
CA SER A 158 26.21 -1.24 -5.92
C SER A 158 26.02 -2.47 -5.02
N LEU A 159 26.90 -3.48 -5.15
CA LEU A 159 26.79 -4.75 -4.42
C LEU A 159 27.35 -4.73 -3.00
N MET A 160 27.87 -3.60 -2.51
CA MET A 160 28.42 -3.65 -1.16
C MET A 160 27.35 -4.00 -0.11
N ASN A 161 26.08 -3.60 -0.29
CA ASN A 161 24.93 -4.12 0.48
C ASN A 161 23.56 -4.04 -0.23
N ALA A 162 23.45 -4.39 -1.53
CA ALA A 162 22.21 -4.19 -2.31
C ALA A 162 21.77 -2.71 -2.31
N ASP A 163 22.74 -1.82 -2.51
CA ASP A 163 22.56 -0.38 -2.39
C ASP A 163 22.16 0.24 -3.75
N VAL A 164 21.24 1.20 -3.73
CA VAL A 164 20.91 2.04 -4.89
C VAL A 164 21.69 3.35 -4.75
N ASN A 165 22.70 3.59 -5.59
CA ASN A 165 23.52 4.81 -5.51
C ASN A 165 24.07 5.14 -4.08
N GLY A 166 24.30 4.13 -3.23
CA GLY A 166 24.77 4.29 -1.84
C GLY A 166 23.69 4.22 -0.74
N ALA A 167 22.41 4.15 -1.12
CA ALA A 167 21.28 3.97 -0.19
C ALA A 167 20.98 2.47 0.03
N ASN A 168 20.92 2.01 1.27
CA ASN A 168 20.69 0.62 1.63
C ASN A 168 19.18 0.32 1.75
N ILE A 169 18.75 -0.84 1.22
CA ILE A 169 17.36 -1.30 1.33
C ILE A 169 17.13 -1.88 2.74
N THR A 170 16.28 -1.23 3.55
CA THR A 170 16.09 -1.54 4.97
C THR A 170 14.92 -2.47 5.27
N ILE A 171 13.88 -2.47 4.43
CA ILE A 171 12.69 -3.31 4.58
C ILE A 171 12.45 -4.07 3.27
N PRO A 172 12.17 -5.39 3.32
CA PRO A 172 11.83 -6.16 2.14
C PRO A 172 10.60 -5.57 1.44
N SER A 173 10.56 -5.77 0.12
CA SER A 173 9.55 -5.24 -0.80
C SER A 173 8.12 -5.30 -0.27
N VAL A 174 7.46 -4.13 -0.26
CA VAL A 174 6.03 -4.01 0.05
C VAL A 174 5.27 -4.00 -1.27
N MET A 175 4.40 -5.00 -1.45
CA MET A 175 3.52 -5.09 -2.63
C MET A 175 2.36 -4.10 -2.50
N THR A 176 2.03 -3.45 -3.61
CA THR A 176 0.93 -2.49 -3.73
C THR A 176 0.09 -2.83 -4.97
N SER A 177 -1.10 -2.23 -5.11
CA SER A 177 -1.99 -2.52 -6.23
C SER A 177 -1.44 -2.06 -7.59
N ASN A 178 -0.54 -1.07 -7.60
CA ASN A 178 0.07 -0.50 -8.80
C ASN A 178 1.60 -0.59 -8.83
N GLY A 179 2.22 -1.41 -7.97
CA GLY A 179 3.68 -1.52 -7.96
C GLY A 179 4.31 -2.13 -6.71
N ILE A 180 5.59 -1.85 -6.52
CA ILE A 180 6.41 -2.30 -5.39
C ILE A 180 7.06 -1.09 -4.71
N ILE A 181 7.14 -1.13 -3.38
CA ILE A 181 7.94 -0.19 -2.60
C ILE A 181 9.17 -0.91 -2.04
N HIS A 182 10.35 -0.37 -2.29
CA HIS A 182 11.60 -0.73 -1.62
C HIS A 182 11.99 0.39 -0.67
N VAL A 183 12.04 0.11 0.64
CA VAL A 183 12.36 1.15 1.63
C VAL A 183 13.87 1.35 1.69
N ILE A 184 14.34 2.60 1.59
CA ILE A 184 15.76 2.96 1.61
C ILE A 184 16.08 3.92 2.77
N ASP A 185 17.35 3.94 3.19
CA ASP A 185 17.83 4.78 4.29
C ASP A 185 18.46 6.12 3.87
N GLN A 186 18.50 6.42 2.57
CA GLN A 186 19.00 7.68 2.03
C GLN A 186 18.12 8.20 0.91
N VAL A 187 18.12 9.51 0.70
CA VAL A 187 17.48 10.14 -0.45
C VAL A 187 18.41 10.04 -1.66
N LEU A 188 17.91 9.50 -2.77
CA LEU A 188 18.59 9.46 -4.05
C LEU A 188 18.57 10.85 -4.69
N LEU A 189 19.74 11.39 -5.00
CA LEU A 189 19.86 12.64 -5.75
C LEU A 189 20.19 12.31 -7.20
N PRO A 190 19.48 12.92 -8.17
CA PRO A 190 19.83 12.76 -9.58
C PRO A 190 21.24 13.31 -9.81
N PRO A 191 21.99 12.73 -10.77
CA PRO A 191 23.27 13.30 -11.16
C PRO A 191 23.03 14.73 -11.64
N VAL A 192 23.89 15.67 -11.23
CA VAL A 192 23.90 16.98 -11.87
C VAL A 192 24.28 16.77 -13.33
N GLU A 193 23.41 17.16 -14.25
CA GLU A 193 23.71 17.23 -15.70
C GLU A 193 24.94 18.13 -15.86
N GLY A 194 26.11 17.50 -15.83
CA GLY A 194 27.35 18.12 -16.26
C GLY A 194 27.26 18.18 -17.77
N ASP A 195 26.99 19.37 -18.31
CA ASP A 195 27.30 19.67 -19.70
C ASP A 195 28.73 19.17 -19.93
N GLU A 196 28.89 18.25 -20.88
CA GLU A 196 30.19 17.68 -21.16
C GLU A 196 31.12 18.85 -21.47
N THR A 197 32.10 19.07 -20.58
CA THR A 197 33.20 19.98 -20.86
C THR A 197 33.88 19.44 -22.10
N THR A 198 33.48 19.99 -23.24
CA THR A 198 34.11 19.78 -24.52
C THR A 198 35.52 20.33 -24.35
N ASP A 199 36.48 19.44 -24.13
CA ASP A 199 37.90 19.77 -24.09
C ASP A 199 38.28 20.21 -25.51
N GLY A 200 38.12 21.51 -25.74
CA GLY A 200 38.13 22.12 -27.07
C GLY A 200 38.36 23.61 -26.97
N ASP A 201 39.62 23.98 -26.74
CA ASP A 201 40.32 25.15 -27.28
C ASP A 201 39.46 26.39 -27.63
N ALA A 202 39.58 27.40 -26.76
CA ALA A 202 39.44 28.84 -27.00
C ALA A 202 38.53 29.31 -28.15
N THR A 203 37.44 30.01 -27.80
CA THR A 203 37.23 31.40 -28.25
C THR A 203 36.10 32.07 -27.49
N GLU A 204 36.35 33.30 -27.06
CA GLU A 204 35.40 34.18 -26.40
C GLU A 204 34.15 34.44 -27.24
N SER A 205 32.99 34.51 -26.57
CA SER A 205 31.91 35.51 -26.72
C SER A 205 30.52 34.88 -26.64
N SER A 206 29.86 35.08 -25.52
CA SER A 206 28.63 35.89 -25.41
C SER A 206 28.07 35.72 -24.00
N GLU A 207 27.91 36.85 -23.33
CA GLU A 207 27.19 37.01 -22.07
C GLU A 207 25.72 36.68 -22.34
N ASP A 208 25.15 35.71 -21.61
CA ASP A 208 23.74 35.62 -21.17
C ASP A 208 23.43 34.16 -20.79
N ASP A 209 23.35 33.88 -19.47
CA ASP A 209 22.76 32.70 -18.77
C ASP A 209 23.55 32.22 -17.54
N GLU A 210 24.50 33.03 -17.06
CA GLU A 210 25.27 32.78 -15.84
C GLU A 210 24.45 32.88 -14.52
N THR A 211 23.12 33.01 -14.57
CA THR A 211 22.26 33.11 -13.38
C THR A 211 21.46 31.84 -13.07
N SER A 212 21.22 30.96 -14.04
CA SER A 212 20.39 29.76 -13.83
C SER A 212 21.19 28.64 -13.13
N TRP A 213 22.42 28.41 -13.59
CA TRP A 213 23.33 27.39 -13.07
C TRP A 213 23.83 27.68 -11.64
N LEU A 214 24.25 28.93 -11.37
CA LEU A 214 24.65 29.38 -10.03
C LEU A 214 23.47 29.30 -9.06
N THR A 215 22.24 29.60 -9.49
CA THR A 215 21.05 29.45 -8.63
C THR A 215 20.77 27.97 -8.36
N TYR A 216 20.82 27.10 -9.36
CA TYR A 216 20.56 25.65 -9.20
C TYR A 216 21.58 24.98 -8.25
N VAL A 217 22.88 25.25 -8.44
CA VAL A 217 23.94 24.74 -7.56
C VAL A 217 23.89 25.39 -6.17
N LEU A 218 23.57 26.69 -6.05
CA LEU A 218 23.41 27.35 -4.74
C LEU A 218 22.14 26.92 -4.00
N VAL A 219 21.07 26.50 -4.69
CA VAL A 219 19.87 25.94 -4.03
C VAL A 219 20.21 24.57 -3.46
N ILE A 220 20.83 23.66 -4.23
CA ILE A 220 21.20 22.33 -3.74
C ILE A 220 22.28 22.41 -2.64
N THR A 221 23.34 23.19 -2.85
CA THR A 221 24.40 23.37 -1.83
C THR A 221 23.95 24.21 -0.63
N GLY A 222 23.03 25.17 -0.84
CA GLY A 222 22.44 26.00 0.22
C GLY A 222 21.49 25.23 1.13
N VAL A 223 20.69 24.30 0.58
CA VAL A 223 19.83 23.38 1.35
C VAL A 223 20.69 22.46 2.23
N ILE A 224 21.79 21.92 1.69
CA ILE A 224 22.71 21.04 2.44
C ILE A 224 23.44 21.79 3.58
N ILE A 225 23.82 23.05 3.37
CA ILE A 225 24.60 23.81 4.37
C ILE A 225 23.72 24.44 5.46
N LEU A 226 22.46 24.82 5.17
CA LEU A 226 21.55 25.38 6.17
C LEU A 226 20.92 24.31 7.09
N GLY A 227 20.70 23.08 6.61
CA GLY A 227 20.14 21.98 7.40
C GLY A 227 21.04 21.53 8.57
N VAL A 228 22.36 21.59 8.41
CA VAL A 228 23.34 21.13 9.43
C VAL A 228 23.42 22.11 10.62
N ALA A 229 23.06 23.39 10.45
CA ALA A 229 23.12 24.38 11.53
C ALA A 229 21.86 24.42 12.42
N ALA A 230 20.69 24.00 11.91
CA ALA A 230 19.43 24.01 12.68
C ALA A 230 19.20 22.71 13.48
N GLY A 231 19.76 21.57 13.03
CA GLY A 231 19.60 20.27 13.68
C GLY A 231 20.27 20.15 15.07
N LEU A 232 21.17 21.07 15.44
CA LEU A 232 21.86 21.05 16.74
C LEU A 232 21.11 21.79 17.87
N LEU A 233 19.97 22.46 17.61
CA LEU A 233 19.23 23.20 18.64
C LEU A 233 17.84 22.65 18.98
N TYR A 234 17.32 21.67 18.24
CA TYR A 234 15.96 21.15 18.45
C TYR A 234 15.92 19.87 19.30
N THR A 235 16.49 19.93 20.52
CA THR A 235 16.16 18.98 21.59
C THR A 235 15.86 19.71 22.89
N ARG A 236 14.64 20.25 22.98
CA ARG A 236 13.82 20.27 24.21
C ARG A 236 12.57 21.12 24.00
N LYS A 237 11.43 20.54 24.38
CA LYS A 237 10.18 21.17 24.84
C LYS A 237 9.03 21.19 23.83
N GLN A 238 8.12 20.21 23.95
CA GLN A 238 6.74 20.51 24.37
C GLN A 238 5.97 19.24 24.75
N GLU A 239 5.79 19.04 26.06
CA GLU A 239 4.59 18.39 26.58
C GLU A 239 3.45 19.42 26.62
N SER A 240 2.21 18.94 26.44
CA SER A 240 0.94 19.44 26.97
C SER A 240 -0.15 19.77 25.92
N ASN A 241 -1.04 18.79 25.75
CA ASN A 241 -2.50 18.86 25.72
C ASN A 241 -3.23 19.86 24.80
N GLY A 242 -4.08 19.30 23.94
CA GLY A 242 -5.24 19.96 23.35
C GLY A 242 -6.19 18.92 22.74
N VAL A 243 -7.19 18.50 23.53
CA VAL A 243 -8.31 17.64 23.11
C VAL A 243 -9.17 18.39 22.08
N SER A 244 -9.52 17.74 20.97
CA SER A 244 -10.57 18.22 20.06
C SER A 244 -11.69 17.18 19.96
N GLU A 245 -12.89 17.62 20.32
CA GLU A 245 -14.14 16.88 20.39
C GLU A 245 -14.61 16.32 19.03
N PRO A 246 -15.33 15.18 18.99
CA PRO A 246 -15.96 14.70 17.77
C PRO A 246 -17.21 15.54 17.43
N LYS A 247 -17.29 16.00 16.17
CA LYS A 247 -18.48 16.67 15.64
C LYS A 247 -19.60 15.64 15.47
N GLU A 248 -20.69 15.90 16.19
CA GLU A 248 -21.96 15.19 16.15
C GLU A 248 -22.71 15.55 14.85
N TYR A 249 -22.87 14.59 13.94
CA TYR A 249 -23.71 14.78 12.76
C TYR A 249 -25.15 14.46 13.12
N ALA A 250 -25.96 15.52 13.21
CA ALA A 250 -27.37 15.46 13.54
C ALA A 250 -28.21 14.77 12.44
N GLN A 251 -29.13 13.94 12.93
CA GLN A 251 -30.43 13.61 12.35
C GLN A 251 -31.02 14.69 11.43
N GLY A 252 -31.45 14.31 10.23
CA GLY A 252 -32.59 14.97 9.56
C GLY A 252 -32.56 15.03 8.04
N GLY A 253 -33.36 14.16 7.41
CA GLY A 253 -34.10 14.46 6.17
C GLY A 253 -33.41 14.08 4.86
N ILE A 254 -33.88 13.02 4.20
CA ILE A 254 -35.03 13.05 3.29
C ILE A 254 -35.58 11.64 3.10
N ILE A 255 -36.90 11.54 3.08
CA ILE A 255 -37.68 10.30 3.06
C ILE A 255 -38.12 10.01 1.61
N ASN A 256 -38.20 8.72 1.29
CA ASN A 256 -39.07 8.07 0.28
C ASN A 256 -38.69 8.14 -1.20
N GLN A 257 -38.23 6.99 -1.71
CA GLN A 257 -38.95 6.20 -2.73
C GLN A 257 -38.35 4.78 -2.82
N LEU A 258 -38.72 3.89 -1.90
CA LEU A 258 -38.54 2.45 -2.07
C LEU A 258 -39.91 1.80 -2.15
N GLN A 259 -40.21 1.16 -3.28
CA GLN A 259 -41.40 0.31 -3.40
C GLN A 259 -41.21 -0.92 -2.49
N PRO A 260 -42.25 -1.39 -1.80
CA PRO A 260 -42.14 -2.58 -0.96
C PRO A 260 -41.85 -3.80 -1.84
N ILE A 261 -40.72 -4.45 -1.61
CA ILE A 261 -40.46 -5.81 -2.07
C ILE A 261 -41.30 -6.77 -1.23
N ASP A 262 -42.14 -7.55 -1.91
CA ASP A 262 -43.02 -8.56 -1.32
C ASP A 262 -42.17 -9.66 -0.66
N ALA A 263 -42.33 -9.84 0.66
CA ALA A 263 -41.55 -10.77 1.49
C ALA A 263 -41.91 -12.26 1.29
N SER A 264 -42.66 -12.60 0.24
CA SER A 264 -43.09 -13.97 -0.06
C SER A 264 -42.01 -14.89 -0.64
N SER A 265 -40.79 -14.40 -0.89
CA SER A 265 -39.69 -15.21 -1.47
C SER A 265 -38.89 -16.08 -0.49
N TYR A 266 -39.21 -16.06 0.82
CA TYR A 266 -38.55 -16.92 1.82
C TYR A 266 -39.42 -18.08 2.36
N ALA A 267 -40.49 -18.46 1.67
CA ALA A 267 -41.23 -19.69 1.97
C ALA A 267 -40.61 -20.88 1.21
N SER A 268 -40.02 -21.82 1.93
CA SER A 268 -39.53 -23.09 1.35
C SER A 268 -40.66 -23.82 0.62
N PRO A 269 -40.50 -24.24 -0.65
CA PRO A 269 -41.58 -24.94 -1.34
C PRO A 269 -41.73 -26.38 -0.84
N GLN A 270 -42.92 -26.66 -0.32
CA GLN A 270 -43.49 -28.01 -0.20
C GLN A 270 -43.65 -28.64 -1.59
N THR A 271 -43.42 -29.95 -1.66
CA THR A 271 -43.53 -30.79 -2.84
C THR A 271 -44.98 -31.00 -3.27
N THR A 272 -45.34 -30.64 -4.50
CA THR A 272 -46.43 -31.31 -5.26
C THR A 272 -46.22 -31.16 -6.77
N THR A 273 -46.42 -32.26 -7.47
CA THR A 273 -46.32 -32.46 -8.92
C THR A 273 -47.56 -31.94 -9.67
N GLN A 274 -47.37 -31.34 -10.85
CA GLN A 274 -47.89 -31.82 -12.16
C GLN A 274 -47.77 -30.78 -13.31
N SER A 275 -47.04 -31.21 -14.33
CA SER A 275 -47.21 -31.08 -15.80
C SER A 275 -47.93 -29.89 -16.43
N TYR A 276 -47.22 -29.17 -17.31
CA TYR A 276 -47.53 -29.11 -18.76
C TYR A 276 -46.30 -28.73 -19.60
N ASP A 277 -46.29 -29.30 -20.79
CA ASP A 277 -45.29 -29.37 -21.84
C ASP A 277 -45.15 -28.05 -22.62
N THR A 278 -43.91 -27.61 -22.87
CA THR A 278 -43.51 -26.98 -24.13
C THR A 278 -42.03 -27.27 -24.37
N GLY A 279 -41.76 -28.18 -25.30
CA GLY A 279 -40.41 -28.60 -25.66
C GLY A 279 -39.54 -27.48 -26.23
N TYR A 280 -38.30 -27.45 -25.73
CA TYR A 280 -37.08 -27.41 -26.55
C TYR A 280 -36.03 -28.22 -25.79
N ALA A 281 -35.55 -29.30 -26.42
CA ALA A 281 -34.55 -30.18 -25.85
C ALA A 281 -33.18 -29.46 -25.81
N GLN A 282 -32.63 -29.29 -24.60
CA GLN A 282 -31.19 -29.26 -24.39
C GLN A 282 -30.86 -30.43 -23.48
N GLN A 283 -29.88 -31.24 -23.86
CA GLN A 283 -29.46 -32.38 -23.05
C GLN A 283 -28.99 -31.88 -21.68
N ALA A 284 -29.69 -32.28 -20.63
CA ALA A 284 -29.26 -32.03 -19.26
C ALA A 284 -27.95 -32.77 -19.02
N GLN A 285 -26.87 -32.03 -18.74
CA GLN A 285 -25.70 -32.64 -18.10
C GLN A 285 -26.13 -33.13 -16.73
N VAL A 286 -25.84 -34.40 -16.45
CA VAL A 286 -26.09 -35.03 -15.15
C VAL A 286 -25.22 -34.31 -14.13
N VAL A 287 -25.81 -33.39 -13.35
CA VAL A 287 -25.15 -32.81 -12.19
C VAL A 287 -25.01 -33.92 -11.17
N GLN A 288 -23.78 -34.40 -10.97
CA GLN A 288 -23.47 -35.30 -9.86
C GLN A 288 -23.70 -34.53 -8.55
N PRO A 289 -24.36 -35.12 -7.54
CA PRO A 289 -24.52 -34.47 -6.24
C PRO A 289 -23.13 -34.14 -5.67
N VAL A 290 -22.88 -32.86 -5.39
CA VAL A 290 -21.68 -32.42 -4.67
C VAL A 290 -21.71 -33.08 -3.30
N GLN A 291 -20.77 -33.99 -3.04
CA GLN A 291 -20.62 -34.57 -1.71
C GLN A 291 -20.21 -33.46 -0.72
N PRO A 292 -20.76 -33.44 0.51
CA PRO A 292 -20.31 -32.48 1.52
C PRO A 292 -18.81 -32.68 1.74
N VAL A 293 -18.03 -31.62 1.56
CA VAL A 293 -16.61 -31.59 1.93
C VAL A 293 -16.53 -31.74 3.44
N VAL A 294 -16.16 -32.95 3.89
CA VAL A 294 -15.77 -33.18 5.28
C VAL A 294 -14.42 -32.50 5.45
N THR A 295 -14.42 -31.32 6.06
CA THR A 295 -13.18 -30.62 6.42
C THR A 295 -12.43 -31.46 7.44
N GLU A 296 -11.18 -31.83 7.14
CA GLU A 296 -10.33 -32.54 8.09
C GLU A 296 -10.02 -31.65 9.30
N PRO A 297 -9.98 -32.19 10.53
CA PRO A 297 -9.73 -31.41 11.74
C PRO A 297 -8.34 -30.77 11.71
N VAL A 298 -8.23 -29.54 12.22
CA VAL A 298 -6.99 -28.75 12.21
C VAL A 298 -6.25 -28.91 13.55
N ALA A 299 -4.93 -29.08 13.51
CA ALA A 299 -4.11 -29.16 14.72
C ALA A 299 -3.91 -27.78 15.37
N LEU A 300 -4.35 -27.63 16.62
CA LEU A 300 -4.24 -26.39 17.41
C LEU A 300 -2.92 -26.29 18.19
N GLN A 301 -2.39 -27.42 18.67
CA GLN A 301 -1.16 -27.44 19.49
C GLN A 301 -0.38 -28.76 19.26
N GLN A 302 0.96 -28.71 19.29
CA GLN A 302 1.84 -29.88 19.22
C GLN A 302 2.87 -29.84 20.34
N TRP A 303 3.15 -30.98 20.99
CA TRP A 303 4.18 -31.10 22.02
C TRP A 303 4.86 -32.47 22.01
N THR A 304 6.02 -32.57 22.65
CA THR A 304 6.76 -33.82 22.84
C THR A 304 6.92 -34.09 24.34
N ASP A 305 6.63 -35.30 24.79
CA ASP A 305 6.77 -35.66 26.20
C ASP A 305 8.23 -35.98 26.58
N ALA A 306 8.47 -36.19 27.88
CA ALA A 306 9.80 -36.52 28.42
C ALA A 306 10.35 -37.88 27.93
N ASN A 307 9.51 -38.72 27.33
CA ASN A 307 9.88 -40.02 26.75
C ASN A 307 10.10 -39.93 25.22
N GLY A 308 9.96 -38.74 24.62
CA GLY A 308 10.18 -38.50 23.20
C GLY A 308 8.96 -38.75 22.30
N HIS A 309 7.76 -38.96 22.86
CA HIS A 309 6.54 -39.14 22.09
C HIS A 309 5.93 -37.79 21.70
N THR A 310 5.53 -37.64 20.43
CA THR A 310 4.96 -36.39 19.92
C THR A 310 3.44 -36.48 19.85
N PHE A 311 2.75 -35.43 20.29
CA PHE A 311 1.30 -35.33 20.38
C PHE A 311 0.79 -34.05 19.69
N ARG A 312 -0.46 -34.09 19.22
CA ARG A 312 -1.20 -32.94 18.66
C ARG A 312 -2.59 -32.86 19.26
N ARG A 313 -3.05 -31.67 19.59
CA ARG A 313 -4.45 -31.41 19.95
C ARG A 313 -5.16 -30.79 18.75
N MET A 314 -6.32 -31.35 18.40
CA MET A 314 -7.13 -30.93 17.26
C MET A 314 -8.24 -29.97 17.72
N ASP A 315 -8.81 -29.23 16.76
CA ASP A 315 -9.94 -28.30 16.96
C ASP A 315 -11.25 -28.99 17.36
N ASP A 316 -11.44 -30.25 16.96
CA ASP A 316 -12.52 -31.12 17.42
C ASP A 316 -12.36 -31.61 18.87
N GLY A 317 -11.29 -31.18 19.56
CA GLY A 317 -10.97 -31.55 20.94
C GLY A 317 -10.26 -32.89 21.09
N SER A 318 -10.03 -33.63 20.00
CA SER A 318 -9.27 -34.88 20.03
C SER A 318 -7.77 -34.64 20.21
N THR A 319 -7.09 -35.62 20.79
CA THR A 319 -5.62 -35.65 20.86
C THR A 319 -5.11 -36.77 19.97
N MET A 320 -4.09 -36.50 19.16
CA MET A 320 -3.43 -37.43 18.29
C MET A 320 -1.98 -37.62 18.79
N TRP A 321 -1.42 -38.81 18.63
CA TRP A 321 0.00 -39.09 18.92
C TRP A 321 0.69 -39.71 17.70
N TRP A 322 1.98 -39.40 17.53
CA TRP A 322 2.77 -39.84 16.38
C TRP A 322 3.44 -41.19 16.67
N ASN A 323 3.13 -42.19 15.85
CA ASN A 323 3.69 -43.54 16.01
C ASN A 323 4.97 -43.79 15.17
N GLY A 324 5.45 -42.79 14.43
CA GLY A 324 6.58 -42.90 13.50
C GLY A 324 6.19 -42.90 12.01
N THR A 325 4.95 -43.29 11.69
CA THR A 325 4.44 -43.37 10.32
C THR A 325 3.21 -42.49 10.11
N ASP A 326 2.26 -42.54 11.07
CA ASP A 326 0.97 -41.85 10.98
C ASP A 326 0.55 -41.27 12.34
N TRP A 327 -0.36 -40.29 12.30
CA TRP A 327 -1.03 -39.78 13.49
C TRP A 327 -2.14 -40.74 13.92
N GLN A 328 -2.09 -41.18 15.18
CA GLN A 328 -3.09 -42.08 15.78
C GLN A 328 -3.88 -41.34 16.84
N LYS A 329 -5.20 -41.57 16.92
CA LYS A 329 -6.02 -40.99 17.98
C LYS A 329 -5.56 -41.52 19.34
N TYR A 330 -5.20 -40.60 20.23
CA TYR A 330 -4.86 -40.90 21.62
C TYR A 330 -6.19 -41.03 22.38
N ALA A 331 -6.45 -42.23 22.90
CA ALA A 331 -7.70 -42.59 23.57
C ALA A 331 -7.87 -41.90 24.93
#